data_AF-A0AA39PX82-F1
#
_entry.id   AF-A0AA39PX82-F1
#
_cell.length_a   1.000
_cell.length_b   1.000
_cell.length_c   1.000
_cell.angle_alpha   90.00
_cell.angle_beta   90.00
_cell.angle_gamma   90.00
#
_symmetry.space_group_name_H-M   'P 1'
#
loop_
_entity.id
_entity.type
_entity.pdbx_description
1 polymer ?
#
loop_
_entity_poly.entity_id
_entity_poly.type
_entity_poly.pdbx_seq_one_letter_code
_entity_poly.pdbx_strand_id
1 'polypeptide(L)'
;MYHLAVKNAYSNTTFFRDSATPVDYEIKIRELEGKIAELKSDIASSHASTNNAENTANNAQTTANTAQATANTVKTNASIAENTAHNAQTTTDAAKITANITRITAKNVLIADRNSHCRYTEEFSALRKVTLDSGLKLVKEVCPATVNETDLKDIFPAPTIGATPKFDSRIAKYSDEDILKMIIFYNDKFGIALSDNLTERIDKFRSFLLDCGEL
;
A
#
# COMPACT_ATOMS: atom_id res chain seq x y z
N MET A 1 -64.73 45.18 -100.17
CA MET A 1 -65.19 45.39 -98.78
C MET A 1 -64.83 44.13 -98.00
N TYR A 2 -63.93 44.05 -97.02
CA TYR A 2 -63.03 44.94 -96.30
C TYR A 2 -61.93 43.96 -95.85
N HIS A 3 -60.63 44.11 -96.16
CA HIS A 3 -59.73 44.99 -95.42
C HIS A 3 -59.94 44.98 -93.88
N LEU A 4 -60.19 43.79 -93.31
CA LEU A 4 -60.29 43.62 -91.85
C LEU A 4 -59.76 42.27 -91.35
N ALA A 5 -58.60 41.85 -91.85
CA ALA A 5 -57.89 40.70 -91.27
C ALA A 5 -56.37 40.89 -91.15
N VAL A 6 -55.84 42.08 -91.46
CA VAL A 6 -54.40 42.39 -91.36
C VAL A 6 -54.18 43.66 -90.55
N LYS A 7 -54.93 43.81 -89.45
CA LYS A 7 -54.77 44.94 -88.51
C LYS A 7 -54.71 44.51 -87.05
N ASN A 8 -54.32 43.26 -86.79
CA ASN A 8 -54.11 42.77 -85.42
C ASN A 8 -52.79 42.01 -85.20
N ALA A 9 -51.88 42.01 -86.19
CA ALA A 9 -50.54 41.44 -86.04
C ALA A 9 -49.46 42.50 -85.72
N TYR A 10 -49.81 43.79 -85.69
CA TYR A 10 -48.86 44.90 -85.50
C TYR A 10 -49.04 45.65 -84.17
N SER A 11 -49.55 44.99 -83.12
CA SER A 11 -49.66 45.61 -81.79
C SER A 11 -49.12 44.75 -80.66
N ASN A 12 -48.20 43.83 -80.95
CA ASN A 12 -47.51 43.09 -79.88
C ASN A 12 -45.99 43.01 -80.05
N THR A 13 -45.39 44.06 -80.63
CA THR A 13 -43.96 44.33 -80.50
C THR A 13 -43.72 45.39 -79.42
N THR A 14 -44.44 45.31 -78.30
CA THR A 14 -43.96 45.77 -77.01
C THR A 14 -43.56 44.54 -76.22
N PHE A 15 -42.71 43.71 -76.83
CA PHE A 15 -42.07 42.59 -76.16
C PHE A 15 -40.99 43.20 -75.27
N PHE A 16 -41.40 43.55 -74.05
CA PHE A 16 -40.54 43.81 -72.88
C PHE A 16 -39.16 44.37 -73.23
N ARG A 17 -39.10 45.61 -73.73
CA ARG A 17 -37.91 46.42 -73.43
C ARG A 17 -37.98 46.67 -71.94
N ASP A 18 -37.26 45.83 -71.20
CA ASP A 18 -36.81 46.13 -69.85
C ASP A 18 -36.27 47.55 -69.89
N SER A 19 -37.05 48.52 -69.39
CA SER A 19 -36.81 49.95 -69.56
C SER A 19 -35.76 50.46 -68.59
N ALA A 20 -34.82 49.60 -68.22
CA ALA A 20 -33.61 50.01 -67.54
C ALA A 20 -32.79 50.83 -68.56
N THR A 21 -32.81 52.14 -68.38
CA THR A 21 -31.83 53.00 -69.07
C THR A 21 -30.42 52.57 -68.62
N PRO A 22 -29.36 52.77 -69.43
CA PRO A 22 -27.99 52.40 -69.06
C PRO A 22 -27.56 52.84 -67.64
N VAL A 23 -28.14 53.94 -67.14
CA VAL A 23 -27.96 54.49 -65.78
C VAL A 23 -28.48 53.55 -64.68
N ASP A 24 -29.54 52.79 -64.93
CA ASP A 24 -30.20 51.90 -63.95
C ASP A 24 -29.39 50.61 -63.70
N TYR A 25 -28.68 50.12 -64.73
CA TYR A 25 -27.72 49.03 -64.58
C TYR A 25 -26.48 49.46 -63.80
N GLU A 26 -25.97 50.67 -64.01
CA GLU A 26 -24.82 51.18 -63.24
C GLU A 26 -25.13 51.32 -61.75
N ILE A 27 -26.36 51.71 -61.39
CA ILE A 27 -26.79 51.79 -59.98
C ILE A 27 -26.79 50.40 -59.34
N LYS A 28 -27.38 49.39 -60.01
CA LYS A 28 -27.37 48.00 -59.54
C LYS A 28 -25.96 47.42 -59.42
N ILE A 29 -25.08 47.72 -60.38
CA ILE A 29 -23.67 47.31 -60.32
C ILE A 29 -23.00 47.88 -59.07
N ARG A 30 -23.14 49.19 -58.81
CA ARG A 30 -22.60 49.83 -57.61
C ARG A 30 -23.14 49.22 -56.31
N GLU A 31 -24.43 48.88 -56.28
CA GLU A 31 -25.06 48.24 -55.12
C GLU A 31 -24.50 46.82 -54.87
N LEU A 32 -24.32 46.05 -55.94
CA LEU A 32 -23.70 44.72 -55.88
C LEU A 32 -22.23 44.79 -55.46
N GLU A 33 -21.46 45.75 -55.97
CA GLU A 33 -20.08 46.00 -55.56
C GLU A 33 -20.00 46.33 -54.05
N GLY A 34 -20.94 47.13 -53.54
CA GLY A 34 -21.08 47.41 -52.12
C GLY A 34 -21.33 46.15 -51.28
N LYS A 35 -22.32 45.32 -51.68
CA LYS A 35 -22.62 44.04 -51.01
C LYS A 35 -21.45 43.07 -51.05
N ILE A 36 -20.70 43.02 -52.16
CA ILE A 36 -19.50 42.19 -52.29
C ILE A 36 -18.40 42.67 -51.33
N ALA A 37 -18.21 43.98 -51.20
CA ALA A 37 -17.23 44.53 -50.27
C ALA A 37 -17.59 44.19 -48.81
N GLU A 38 -18.88 44.29 -48.46
CA GLU A 38 -19.40 43.95 -47.13
C GLU A 38 -19.23 42.46 -46.83
N LEU A 39 -19.64 41.58 -47.75
CA LEU A 39 -19.43 40.12 -47.62
C LEU A 39 -17.96 39.74 -47.45
N LYS A 40 -17.04 40.41 -48.16
CA LYS A 40 -15.59 40.18 -47.98
C LYS A 40 -15.13 40.56 -46.57
N SER A 41 -15.63 41.67 -46.04
CA SER A 41 -15.35 42.12 -44.67
C SER A 41 -15.89 41.13 -43.63
N ASP A 42 -17.11 40.63 -43.82
CA ASP A 42 -17.74 39.65 -42.93
C ASP A 42 -16.99 38.31 -42.93
N ILE A 43 -16.58 37.83 -44.11
CA ILE A 43 -15.78 36.61 -44.24
C ILE A 43 -14.45 36.75 -43.50
N ALA A 44 -13.75 37.88 -43.66
CA ALA A 44 -12.49 38.14 -42.96
C ALA A 44 -12.70 38.16 -41.42
N SER A 45 -13.76 38.82 -40.96
CA SER A 45 -14.10 38.89 -39.53
C SER A 45 -14.47 37.53 -38.95
N SER A 46 -15.23 36.72 -39.71
CA SER A 46 -15.60 35.35 -39.33
C SER A 46 -14.39 34.43 -39.23
N HIS A 47 -13.45 34.51 -40.18
CA HIS A 47 -12.18 33.77 -40.12
C HIS A 47 -11.36 34.16 -38.89
N ALA A 48 -11.25 35.46 -38.59
CA ALA A 48 -10.53 35.92 -37.39
C ALA A 48 -11.18 35.40 -36.11
N SER A 49 -12.51 35.43 -36.02
CA SER A 49 -13.25 34.88 -34.87
C SER A 49 -13.04 33.38 -34.71
N THR A 50 -13.02 32.63 -35.83
CA THR A 50 -12.79 31.18 -35.84
C THR A 50 -11.39 30.85 -35.34
N ASN A 51 -10.36 31.53 -35.85
CA ASN A 51 -8.98 31.32 -35.42
C ASN A 51 -8.80 31.64 -33.92
N ASN A 52 -9.45 32.69 -33.42
CA ASN A 52 -9.41 33.03 -32.00
C ASN A 52 -10.09 31.96 -31.13
N ALA A 53 -11.22 31.41 -31.59
CA ALA A 53 -11.91 30.32 -30.90
C ALA A 53 -11.05 29.05 -30.86
N GLU A 54 -10.40 28.69 -31.98
CA GLU A 54 -9.48 27.55 -32.06
C GLU A 54 -8.29 27.70 -31.11
N ASN A 55 -7.64 28.88 -31.11
CA ASN A 55 -6.55 29.17 -30.19
C ASN A 55 -6.98 29.08 -28.72
N THR A 56 -8.18 29.57 -28.40
CA THR A 56 -8.76 29.48 -27.05
C THR A 56 -8.99 28.03 -26.65
N ALA A 57 -9.53 27.20 -27.56
CA ALA A 57 -9.75 25.78 -27.31
C ALA A 57 -8.41 25.03 -27.10
N ASN A 58 -7.39 25.32 -27.90
CA ASN A 58 -6.06 24.71 -27.76
C ASN A 58 -5.39 25.08 -26.43
N ASN A 59 -5.52 26.34 -26.00
CA ASN A 59 -5.01 26.79 -24.70
C ASN A 59 -5.77 26.14 -23.53
N ALA A 60 -7.09 26.01 -23.64
CA ALA A 60 -7.90 25.30 -22.66
C ALA A 60 -7.52 23.81 -22.55
N GLN A 61 -7.30 23.14 -23.68
CA GLN A 61 -6.85 21.75 -23.72
C GLN A 61 -5.48 21.57 -23.08
N THR A 62 -4.54 22.49 -23.35
CA THR A 62 -3.21 22.48 -22.73
C THR A 62 -3.32 22.63 -21.21
N THR A 63 -4.15 23.57 -20.75
CA THR A 63 -4.42 23.80 -19.33
C THR A 63 -5.02 22.55 -18.65
N ALA A 64 -5.98 21.90 -19.31
CA ALA A 64 -6.60 20.67 -18.82
C ALA A 64 -5.57 19.53 -18.69
N ASN A 65 -4.69 19.37 -19.68
CA ASN A 65 -3.63 18.36 -19.65
C ASN A 65 -2.64 18.60 -18.50
N THR A 66 -2.24 19.87 -18.27
CA THR A 66 -1.38 20.24 -17.14
C THR A 66 -2.05 19.98 -15.79
N ALA A 67 -3.34 20.30 -15.66
CA ALA A 67 -4.11 20.01 -14.45
C ALA A 67 -4.18 18.50 -14.17
N GLN A 68 -4.40 17.69 -15.21
CA GLN A 68 -4.43 16.23 -15.09
C GLN A 68 -3.07 15.66 -14.66
N ALA A 69 -1.97 16.15 -15.23
CA ALA A 69 -0.62 15.74 -14.84
C ALA A 69 -0.31 16.10 -13.37
N THR A 70 -0.76 17.28 -12.93
CA THR A 70 -0.64 17.73 -11.54
C THR A 70 -1.44 16.82 -10.61
N ALA A 71 -2.68 16.50 -10.96
CA ALA A 71 -3.53 15.61 -10.16
C ALA A 71 -2.92 14.20 -10.02
N ASN A 72 -2.35 13.67 -11.11
CA ASN A 72 -1.67 12.38 -11.08
C ASN A 72 -0.44 12.41 -10.15
N THR A 73 0.34 13.49 -10.19
CA THR A 73 1.50 13.68 -9.31
C THR A 73 1.07 13.74 -7.83
N VAL A 74 0.00 14.48 -7.52
CA VAL A 74 -0.56 14.56 -6.17
C VAL A 74 -1.01 13.18 -5.68
N LYS A 75 -1.68 12.39 -6.53
CA LYS A 75 -2.10 11.02 -6.20
C LYS A 75 -0.90 10.13 -5.87
N THR A 76 0.16 10.18 -6.67
CA THR A 76 1.38 9.43 -6.40
C THR A 76 2.03 9.85 -5.08
N ASN A 77 2.13 11.15 -4.82
CA ASN A 77 2.70 11.66 -3.56
C ASN A 77 1.89 11.23 -2.34
N ALA A 78 0.56 11.17 -2.44
CA ALA A 78 -0.31 10.68 -1.38
C ALA A 78 -0.02 9.20 -1.06
N SER A 79 0.09 8.34 -2.08
CA SER A 79 0.44 6.93 -1.87
C SER A 79 1.85 6.74 -1.28
N ILE A 80 2.81 7.57 -1.65
CA ILE A 80 4.15 7.56 -1.04
C ILE A 80 4.05 7.91 0.44
N ALA A 81 3.32 8.97 0.79
CA ALA A 81 3.14 9.40 2.17
C ALA A 81 2.47 8.32 3.04
N GLU A 82 1.47 7.62 2.51
CA GLU A 82 0.80 6.51 3.19
C GLU A 82 1.77 5.36 3.47
N ASN A 83 2.58 4.97 2.49
CA ASN A 83 3.60 3.93 2.67
C ASN A 83 4.67 4.34 3.69
N THR A 84 5.11 5.61 3.66
CA THR A 84 6.05 6.14 4.66
C THR A 84 5.47 6.05 6.08
N ALA A 85 4.19 6.40 6.26
CA ALA A 85 3.52 6.30 7.55
C ALA A 85 3.41 4.85 8.04
N HIS A 86 3.04 3.92 7.15
CA HIS A 86 2.98 2.49 7.47
C HIS A 86 4.33 1.92 7.91
N ASN A 87 5.41 2.29 7.21
CA ASN A 87 6.76 1.86 7.56
C ASN A 87 7.20 2.42 8.92
N ALA A 88 6.90 3.69 9.21
CA ALA A 88 7.20 4.30 10.50
C ALA A 88 6.45 3.60 11.65
N GLN A 89 5.21 3.17 11.42
CA GLN A 89 4.44 2.39 12.39
C GLN A 89 5.09 1.02 12.65
N THR A 90 5.46 0.29 11.60
CA THR A 90 6.15 -1.00 11.71
C THR A 90 7.48 -0.88 12.49
N THR A 91 8.29 0.15 12.21
CA THR A 91 9.52 0.42 12.95
C THR A 91 9.25 0.71 14.43
N THR A 92 8.19 1.47 14.73
CA THR A 92 7.80 1.79 16.11
C THR A 92 7.41 0.54 16.89
N ASP A 93 6.64 -0.36 16.27
CA ASP A 93 6.19 -1.59 16.93
C ASP A 93 7.34 -2.57 17.12
N ALA A 94 8.27 -2.67 16.17
CA ALA A 94 9.52 -3.41 16.34
C ALA A 94 10.34 -2.86 17.53
N ALA A 95 10.49 -1.54 17.63
CA ALA A 95 11.21 -0.92 18.73
C ALA A 95 10.56 -1.19 20.10
N LYS A 96 9.22 -1.20 20.18
CA LYS A 96 8.49 -1.59 21.41
C LYS A 96 8.75 -3.05 21.79
N ILE A 97 8.78 -3.96 20.82
CA ILE A 97 9.10 -5.37 21.06
C ILE A 97 10.53 -5.49 21.59
N THR A 98 11.51 -4.86 20.94
CA THR A 98 12.91 -4.84 21.40
C THR A 98 13.03 -4.30 22.82
N ALA A 99 12.42 -3.15 23.12
CA ALA A 99 12.46 -2.57 24.46
C ALA A 99 11.84 -3.50 25.53
N ASN A 100 10.74 -4.17 25.19
CA ASN A 100 10.12 -5.17 26.07
C ASN A 100 11.04 -6.37 26.30
N ILE A 101 11.67 -6.89 25.26
CA ILE A 101 12.67 -7.98 25.35
C ILE A 101 13.82 -7.53 26.25
N THR A 102 14.45 -6.38 26.00
CA THR A 102 15.54 -5.85 26.84
C THR A 102 15.14 -5.75 28.31
N ARG A 103 13.93 -5.24 28.59
CA ARG A 103 13.40 -5.15 29.97
C ARG A 103 13.21 -6.54 30.59
N ILE A 104 12.79 -7.53 29.82
CA ILE A 104 12.61 -8.92 30.29
C ILE A 104 13.97 -9.59 30.50
N THR A 105 14.90 -9.45 29.57
CA THR A 105 16.28 -9.94 29.70
C THR A 105 16.93 -9.37 30.96
N ALA A 106 16.80 -8.07 31.23
CA ALA A 106 17.29 -7.48 32.47
C ALA A 106 16.66 -8.12 33.73
N LYS A 107 15.36 -8.44 33.69
CA LYS A 107 14.69 -9.18 34.78
C LYS A 107 15.22 -10.61 34.90
N ASN A 108 15.47 -11.28 33.79
CA ASN A 108 16.03 -12.63 33.78
C ASN A 108 17.43 -12.63 34.39
N VAL A 109 18.29 -11.64 34.07
CA VAL A 109 19.61 -11.50 34.69
C VAL A 109 19.50 -11.40 36.22
N LEU A 110 18.57 -10.61 36.74
CA LEU A 110 18.33 -10.54 38.19
C LEU A 110 17.82 -11.86 38.79
N ILE A 111 17.01 -12.61 38.03
CA ILE A 111 16.54 -13.93 38.46
C ILE A 111 17.69 -14.94 38.47
N ALA A 112 18.53 -14.95 37.43
CA ALA A 112 19.69 -15.82 37.34
C ALA A 112 20.74 -15.50 38.42
N ASP A 113 20.97 -14.23 38.70
CA ASP A 113 21.79 -13.79 39.84
C ASP A 113 21.21 -14.32 41.16
N ARG A 114 19.89 -14.22 41.38
CA ARG A 114 19.25 -14.82 42.55
C ARG A 114 19.40 -16.34 42.59
N ASN A 115 19.25 -17.01 41.45
CA ASN A 115 19.41 -18.47 41.34
C ASN A 115 20.85 -18.89 41.66
N SER A 116 21.87 -18.11 41.25
CA SER A 116 23.29 -18.41 41.50
C SER A 116 23.69 -18.24 42.97
N HIS A 117 23.00 -17.34 43.68
CA HIS A 117 23.17 -17.15 45.13
C HIS A 117 22.42 -18.21 45.95
N CYS A 118 21.49 -18.96 45.36
CA CYS A 118 20.83 -20.10 45.99
C CYS A 118 21.75 -21.33 46.00
N ARG A 119 22.82 -21.29 46.80
CA ARG A 119 23.80 -22.39 46.86
C ARG A 119 23.29 -23.67 47.55
N TYR A 120 22.13 -23.63 48.19
CA TYR A 120 21.63 -24.74 49.03
C TYR A 120 20.10 -24.90 49.09
N THR A 121 19.33 -24.05 48.41
CA THR A 121 17.88 -24.22 48.33
C THR A 121 17.55 -24.88 47.00
N GLU A 122 16.88 -26.02 47.02
CA GLU A 122 16.41 -26.75 45.82
C GLU A 122 15.41 -25.96 44.96
N GLU A 123 15.11 -24.70 45.30
CA GLU A 123 14.04 -23.91 44.72
C GLU A 123 14.58 -22.83 43.78
N PHE A 124 14.52 -23.10 42.49
CA PHE A 124 14.84 -22.14 41.44
C PHE A 124 13.66 -21.20 41.18
N SER A 125 13.96 -20.04 40.59
CA SER A 125 12.96 -19.18 39.97
C SER A 125 13.03 -19.32 38.44
N ALA A 126 11.87 -19.43 37.81
CA ALA A 126 11.76 -19.51 36.36
C ALA A 126 12.18 -18.21 35.69
N LEU A 127 12.91 -18.32 34.57
CA LEU A 127 13.12 -17.22 33.66
C LEU A 127 11.82 -16.91 32.89
N ARG A 128 11.76 -15.71 32.32
CA ARG A 128 10.66 -15.28 31.46
C ARG A 128 11.01 -15.51 30.00
N LYS A 129 10.00 -15.80 29.18
CA LYS A 129 10.19 -15.98 27.74
C LYS A 129 10.65 -14.69 27.06
N VAL A 130 11.69 -14.77 26.24
CA VAL A 130 12.23 -13.64 25.46
C VAL A 130 12.08 -13.82 23.94
N THR A 131 11.77 -15.04 23.49
CA THR A 131 11.58 -15.39 22.07
C THR A 131 10.10 -15.43 21.70
N LEU A 132 9.75 -15.11 20.46
CA LEU A 132 8.37 -15.26 19.94
C LEU A 132 8.03 -16.70 19.57
N ASP A 133 9.04 -17.45 19.11
CA ASP A 133 8.84 -18.79 18.55
C ASP A 133 8.68 -19.86 19.62
N SER A 134 8.16 -21.02 19.20
CA SER A 134 8.04 -22.23 20.02
C SER A 134 9.17 -23.21 19.71
N GLY A 135 9.76 -23.78 20.75
CA GLY A 135 10.81 -24.81 20.63
C GLY A 135 10.32 -26.18 20.17
N LEU A 136 9.09 -26.31 19.65
CA LEU A 136 8.54 -27.58 19.20
C LEU A 136 9.45 -28.29 18.17
N LYS A 137 10.09 -27.52 17.28
CA LYS A 137 11.05 -28.08 16.31
C LYS A 137 12.29 -28.63 17.00
N LEU A 138 12.80 -27.93 18.02
CA LEU A 138 13.99 -28.32 18.77
C LEU A 138 13.75 -29.58 19.58
N VAL A 139 12.53 -29.78 20.10
CA VAL A 139 12.19 -31.02 20.81
C VAL A 139 12.44 -32.25 19.93
N LYS A 140 12.09 -32.21 18.64
CA LYS A 140 12.30 -33.37 17.75
C LYS A 140 13.76 -33.80 17.63
N GLU A 141 14.70 -32.89 17.86
CA GLU A 141 16.14 -33.18 17.81
C GLU A 141 16.65 -33.88 19.08
N VAL A 142 15.94 -33.70 20.20
CA VAL A 142 16.38 -34.16 21.53
C VAL A 142 15.38 -35.10 22.22
N CYS A 143 14.21 -35.33 21.62
CA CYS A 143 13.14 -36.15 22.18
C CYS A 143 13.58 -37.61 22.26
N PRO A 144 13.62 -38.20 23.47
CA PRO A 144 13.84 -39.63 23.61
C PRO A 144 12.71 -40.41 22.90
N ALA A 145 13.02 -41.58 22.35
CA ALA A 145 12.03 -42.44 21.66
C ALA A 145 10.86 -42.90 22.56
N THR A 146 10.98 -42.71 23.87
CA THR A 146 10.01 -43.10 24.90
C THR A 146 8.92 -42.05 25.15
N VAL A 147 9.07 -40.81 24.66
CA VAL A 147 8.10 -39.73 24.90
C VAL A 147 7.18 -39.57 23.70
N ASN A 148 5.87 -39.52 23.96
CA ASN A 148 4.86 -39.34 22.92
C ASN A 148 4.68 -37.84 22.60
N GLU A 149 4.88 -37.46 21.34
CA GLU A 149 4.74 -36.07 20.87
C GLU A 149 3.33 -35.49 21.08
N THR A 150 2.29 -36.33 21.22
CA THR A 150 0.92 -35.82 21.47
C THR A 150 0.78 -35.13 22.81
N ASP A 151 1.58 -35.50 23.79
CA ASP A 151 1.48 -35.02 25.18
C ASP A 151 2.18 -33.66 25.35
N LEU A 152 2.90 -33.22 24.31
CA LEU A 152 3.59 -31.94 24.24
C LEU A 152 2.75 -30.84 23.55
N LYS A 153 1.54 -31.15 23.08
CA LYS A 153 0.67 -30.22 22.34
C LYS A 153 -0.05 -29.20 23.24
N ASP A 154 -0.07 -29.40 24.55
CA ASP A 154 -0.75 -28.51 25.51
C ASP A 154 -0.11 -27.12 25.63
N ILE A 155 1.03 -26.87 24.99
CA ILE A 155 1.75 -25.58 25.01
C ILE A 155 1.37 -24.71 23.77
N PHE A 156 0.28 -25.05 23.09
CA PHE A 156 -0.27 -24.25 21.99
C PHE A 156 -1.49 -23.42 22.42
N PRO A 157 -1.57 -22.13 22.04
CA PRO A 157 -0.61 -21.38 21.22
C PRO A 157 0.70 -21.06 21.94
N ALA A 158 1.74 -20.75 21.17
CA ALA A 158 3.06 -20.40 21.71
C ALA A 158 2.94 -19.28 22.77
N PRO A 159 3.58 -19.43 23.95
CA PRO A 159 3.47 -18.42 25.01
C PRO A 159 3.96 -17.05 24.54
N THR A 160 3.33 -15.97 25.01
CA THR A 160 3.73 -14.61 24.69
C THR A 160 5.05 -14.21 25.36
N ILE A 161 5.82 -13.30 24.74
CA ILE A 161 7.02 -12.72 25.36
C ILE A 161 6.69 -12.18 26.77
N GLY A 162 7.54 -12.49 27.74
CA GLY A 162 7.42 -12.07 29.14
C GLY A 162 6.58 -12.99 30.02
N ALA A 163 5.91 -13.99 29.43
CA ALA A 163 5.23 -15.04 30.17
C ALA A 163 6.22 -15.84 31.04
N THR A 164 5.67 -16.50 32.06
CA THR A 164 6.39 -17.41 32.96
C THR A 164 5.85 -18.82 32.73
N PRO A 165 6.70 -19.84 32.63
CA PRO A 165 6.23 -21.21 32.44
C PRO A 165 5.52 -21.73 33.69
N LYS A 166 4.72 -22.79 33.51
CA LYS A 166 4.34 -23.64 34.65
C LYS A 166 5.62 -24.34 35.12
N PHE A 167 6.14 -23.91 36.27
CA PHE A 167 7.47 -24.24 36.73
C PHE A 167 7.42 -24.77 38.15
N ASP A 168 7.98 -25.94 38.39
CA ASP A 168 8.26 -26.43 39.74
C ASP A 168 9.70 -26.03 40.08
N SER A 169 9.84 -25.28 41.17
CA SER A 169 11.14 -24.84 41.67
C SER A 169 12.12 -25.98 41.93
N ARG A 170 11.64 -27.21 42.17
CA ARG A 170 12.44 -28.41 42.47
C ARG A 170 12.83 -29.16 41.21
N ILE A 171 13.73 -28.56 40.44
CA ILE A 171 14.17 -29.08 39.12
C ILE A 171 14.73 -30.50 39.20
N ALA A 172 15.26 -30.92 40.36
CA ALA A 172 15.74 -32.29 40.58
C ALA A 172 14.67 -33.37 40.33
N LYS A 173 13.38 -33.01 40.37
CA LYS A 173 12.25 -33.93 40.20
C LYS A 173 11.68 -33.94 38.78
N TYR A 174 12.27 -33.18 37.86
CA TYR A 174 11.75 -33.06 36.50
C TYR A 174 11.88 -34.39 35.76
N SER A 175 10.84 -34.73 35.01
CA SER A 175 10.87 -35.82 34.03
C SER A 175 11.43 -35.32 32.69
N ASP A 176 11.72 -36.25 31.77
CA ASP A 176 12.06 -35.88 30.38
C ASP A 176 10.97 -35.00 29.75
N GLU A 177 9.70 -35.29 30.03
CA GLU A 177 8.57 -34.51 29.53
C GLU A 177 8.59 -33.06 30.06
N ASP A 178 8.88 -32.87 31.35
CA ASP A 178 8.98 -31.52 31.94
C ASP A 178 10.10 -30.70 31.28
N ILE A 179 11.25 -31.33 31.01
CA ILE A 179 12.37 -30.67 30.31
C ILE A 179 11.99 -30.33 28.87
N LEU A 180 11.34 -31.24 28.13
CA LEU A 180 10.86 -30.96 26.78
C LEU A 180 9.84 -29.82 26.75
N LYS A 181 8.93 -29.76 27.74
CA LYS A 181 8.00 -28.62 27.91
C LYS A 181 8.74 -27.30 28.14
N MET A 182 9.86 -27.32 28.87
CA MET A 182 10.72 -26.13 29.02
C MET A 182 11.42 -25.76 27.71
N ILE A 183 11.90 -26.72 26.92
CA ILE A 183 12.49 -26.46 25.59
C ILE A 183 11.48 -25.77 24.68
N ILE A 184 10.23 -26.27 24.65
CA ILE A 184 9.13 -25.67 23.88
C ILE A 184 8.88 -24.23 24.34
N PHE A 185 8.81 -24.02 25.65
CA PHE A 185 8.54 -22.71 26.24
C PHE A 185 9.66 -21.70 25.94
N TYR A 186 10.91 -22.02 26.24
CA TYR A 186 12.04 -21.09 26.08
C TYR A 186 12.55 -20.99 24.63
N ASN A 187 12.20 -21.96 23.77
CA ASN A 187 12.73 -22.09 22.43
C ASN A 187 14.26 -22.23 22.42
N ASP A 188 14.79 -23.05 23.33
CA ASP A 188 16.20 -23.35 23.48
C ASP A 188 16.33 -24.81 23.92
N LYS A 189 17.33 -25.53 23.40
CA LYS A 189 17.65 -26.90 23.80
C LYS A 189 18.59 -26.98 25.00
N PHE A 190 19.09 -25.87 25.53
CA PHE A 190 19.96 -25.80 26.70
C PHE A 190 21.28 -26.58 26.55
N GLY A 191 21.73 -26.80 25.30
CA GLY A 191 22.85 -27.68 25.00
C GLY A 191 22.58 -29.19 25.17
N ILE A 192 21.31 -29.58 25.33
CA ILE A 192 20.89 -30.98 25.42
C ILE A 192 21.09 -31.68 24.07
N ALA A 193 21.61 -32.91 24.13
CA ALA A 193 21.78 -33.82 23.01
C ALA A 193 20.89 -35.06 23.18
N LEU A 194 20.59 -35.74 22.08
CA LEU A 194 19.73 -36.93 22.09
C LEU A 194 20.27 -38.05 22.99
N SER A 195 21.59 -38.19 23.08
CA SER A 195 22.28 -39.20 23.89
C SER A 195 22.30 -38.91 25.40
N ASP A 196 21.95 -37.69 25.81
CA ASP A 196 22.00 -37.31 27.22
C ASP A 196 20.98 -38.10 28.02
N ASN A 197 21.39 -38.62 29.17
CA ASN A 197 20.45 -39.19 30.14
C ASN A 197 19.72 -38.07 30.91
N LEU A 198 18.66 -38.43 31.64
CA LEU A 198 17.82 -37.47 32.35
C LEU A 198 18.60 -36.58 33.33
N THR A 199 19.58 -37.13 34.06
CA THR A 199 20.41 -36.36 35.00
C THR A 199 21.22 -35.28 34.27
N GLU A 200 21.85 -35.63 33.15
CA GLU A 200 22.61 -34.68 32.33
C GLU A 200 21.71 -33.58 31.76
N ARG A 201 20.49 -33.92 31.32
CA ARG A 201 19.49 -32.96 30.84
C ARG A 201 19.07 -31.98 31.93
N ILE A 202 18.82 -32.48 33.14
CA ILE A 202 18.50 -31.66 34.31
C ILE A 202 19.65 -30.70 34.64
N ASP A 203 20.89 -31.18 34.64
CA ASP A 203 22.06 -30.34 34.97
C ASP A 203 22.33 -29.27 33.91
N LYS A 204 22.12 -29.58 32.63
CA LYS A 204 22.17 -28.61 31.53
C LYS A 204 21.06 -27.56 31.65
N PHE A 205 19.83 -27.97 31.96
CA PHE A 205 18.73 -27.02 32.19
C PHE A 205 18.95 -26.16 33.43
N ARG A 206 19.49 -26.72 34.52
CA ARG A 206 19.91 -25.93 35.70
C ARG A 206 20.96 -24.90 35.32
N SER A 207 21.97 -25.30 34.54
CA SER A 207 23.02 -24.39 34.07
C SER A 207 22.42 -23.22 33.27
N PHE A 208 21.44 -23.47 32.41
CA PHE A 208 20.69 -22.44 31.68
C PHE A 208 19.90 -21.46 32.59
N LEU A 209 19.48 -21.89 33.78
CA LEU A 209 18.78 -20.99 34.72
C LEU A 209 19.75 -20.17 35.60
N LEU A 210 21.03 -20.53 35.60
CA LEU A 210 22.10 -19.91 36.37
C LEU A 210 22.89 -18.90 35.53
N ASP A 211 23.30 -19.32 34.34
CA ASP A 211 23.76 -18.41 33.31
C ASP A 211 22.51 -17.97 32.55
N CYS A 212 22.14 -16.69 32.64
CA CYS A 212 21.37 -16.08 31.57
C CYS A 212 22.24 -16.08 30.30
N GLY A 213 22.46 -17.28 29.75
CA GLY A 213 23.33 -17.52 28.61
C GLY A 213 22.99 -16.56 27.49
N GLU A 214 24.00 -16.23 26.69
CA GLU A 214 23.95 -15.28 25.58
C GLU A 214 22.63 -15.37 24.79
N LEU A 215 21.63 -14.58 25.20
CA LEU A 215 20.28 -14.52 24.63
C LEU A 215 20.15 -13.33 23.70
#